data_AF-A0A2N0S6B1-F1
#
_entry.id   AF-A0A2N0S6B1-F1
#
_cell.length_a   1.000
_cell.length_b   1.000
_cell.length_c   1.000
_cell.angle_alpha   90.00
_cell.angle_beta   90.00
_cell.angle_gamma   90.00
#
_symmetry.space_group_name_H-M   'P 1'
#
loop_
_entity.id
_entity.type
_entity.pdbx_description
1 polymer ?
#
loop_
_entity_poly.entity_id
_entity_poly.type
_entity_poly.pdbx_seq_one_letter_code
_entity_poly.pdbx_strand_id
1 'polypeptide(L)'
;MSFFKCRVLNISRLNRLNKIFLNSSMIVRHNFLVRNNFNTRLNIRTYISLKSIFSRQNSTLKPISITKPILSQDNLFHSLSESPFEDLRHRYKQICVYGSCPVCLSQDNEVKNKPKYECPDCGYPTHCSLEHYLQDKEQHKNSGTCSMLRLANEDEHDLRSGRTMIEFDFPSSQPLDEQVNMLNWDLFFYTRGFPSMDNDRSVRHVSKLLTYPITIASILHEYGPYNIKNRLTDEGLKSLTALRTIIYPKIISHDIKTQKPTEIIRIFVLGARAESLLPLHIYSQLSYLFPFTYFHIYFIGPESIPGNNKKFPTHSNYTPQLSFTWTTSFYHDYHDSLTPFDPYTDVFFLFSPGISQTNTWHDTIIKLLQTKCAIFITGFDQEDLHSEVSAIEEKGEKGEYELDWLLRPEEKKNQPYLATACVHTILSQ
;
A
#
# COMPACT_ATOMS: atom_id res chain seq x y z
N MET A 1 -2.91 -15.11 -14.57
CA MET A 1 -3.78 -15.86 -13.63
C MET A 1 -4.81 -14.87 -13.15
N SER A 2 -5.99 -14.97 -13.75
CA SER A 2 -7.00 -13.92 -13.81
C SER A 2 -7.63 -13.68 -12.44
N PHE A 3 -7.28 -12.58 -11.78
CA PHE A 3 -8.11 -11.99 -10.74
C PHE A 3 -9.33 -11.43 -11.45
N PHE A 4 -10.37 -12.24 -11.66
CA PHE A 4 -11.66 -11.75 -12.12
C PHE A 4 -12.78 -12.62 -11.58
N LYS A 5 -13.83 -11.93 -11.11
CA LYS A 5 -15.09 -12.44 -10.54
C LYS A 5 -15.10 -12.68 -9.03
N CYS A 6 -14.81 -11.64 -8.25
CA CYS A 6 -15.43 -11.50 -6.93
C CYS A 6 -16.17 -10.15 -6.78
N ARG A 7 -17.21 -9.94 -7.59
CA ARG A 7 -18.27 -8.93 -7.32
C ARG A 7 -19.11 -9.26 -6.07
N VAL A 8 -18.86 -10.43 -5.44
CA VAL A 8 -19.60 -10.97 -4.29
C VAL A 8 -19.38 -10.14 -3.02
N LEU A 9 -18.24 -9.47 -2.92
CA LEU A 9 -17.98 -8.58 -1.81
C LEU A 9 -17.73 -7.21 -2.41
N ASN A 10 -18.62 -6.28 -2.13
CA ASN A 10 -18.39 -4.86 -2.28
C ASN A 10 -17.29 -4.45 -1.26
N ILE A 11 -16.07 -5.00 -1.43
CA ILE A 11 -14.90 -4.83 -0.55
C ILE A 11 -14.50 -3.36 -0.52
N SER A 12 -14.75 -2.63 -1.60
CA SER A 12 -14.65 -1.17 -1.68
C SER A 12 -15.52 -0.46 -0.61
N ARG A 13 -16.72 -0.97 -0.31
CA ARG A 13 -17.58 -0.48 0.79
C ARG A 13 -17.18 -1.01 2.17
N LEU A 14 -16.57 -2.20 2.28
CA LEU A 14 -16.03 -2.70 3.55
C LEU A 14 -14.76 -1.96 4.00
N ASN A 15 -13.94 -1.54 3.04
CA ASN A 15 -12.76 -0.70 3.31
C ASN A 15 -13.12 0.71 3.82
N ARG A 16 -14.38 1.14 3.68
CA ARG A 16 -14.94 2.42 4.16
C ARG A 16 -15.06 2.53 5.68
N LEU A 17 -14.81 1.44 6.42
CA LEU A 17 -14.85 1.41 7.89
C LEU A 17 -13.68 0.58 8.45
N ASN A 18 -12.46 0.94 8.05
CA ASN A 18 -11.24 0.26 8.47
C ASN A 18 -10.85 0.59 9.93
N LYS A 19 -11.52 -0.10 10.86
CA LYS A 19 -10.96 -0.48 12.16
C LYS A 19 -10.13 -1.78 12.10
N ILE A 20 -10.12 -2.48 10.96
CA ILE A 20 -9.46 -3.80 10.78
C ILE A 20 -7.97 -3.67 10.46
N PHE A 21 -7.56 -2.66 9.67
CA PHE A 21 -6.14 -2.38 9.47
C PHE A 21 -5.45 -1.93 10.77
N LEU A 22 -6.20 -1.40 11.76
CA LEU A 22 -5.65 -0.96 13.05
C LEU A 22 -4.99 -2.14 13.77
N ASN A 23 -5.55 -3.35 13.67
CA ASN A 23 -5.05 -4.45 14.48
C ASN A 23 -3.92 -5.24 13.80
N SER A 24 -3.90 -5.39 12.48
CA SER A 24 -2.75 -5.97 11.78
C SER A 24 -1.49 -5.09 11.94
N SER A 25 -1.65 -3.75 11.89
CA SER A 25 -0.56 -2.80 12.16
C SER A 25 -0.19 -2.70 13.65
N MET A 26 -1.15 -2.85 14.57
CA MET A 26 -0.89 -2.97 16.03
C MET A 26 -0.14 -4.27 16.37
N ILE A 27 -0.42 -5.39 15.71
CA ILE A 27 0.27 -6.67 15.93
C ILE A 27 1.72 -6.59 15.45
N VAL A 28 1.96 -5.96 14.29
CA VAL A 28 3.33 -5.65 13.83
C VAL A 28 4.02 -4.70 14.82
N ARG A 29 3.32 -3.67 15.35
CA ARG A 29 3.85 -2.80 16.41
C ARG A 29 4.18 -3.56 17.70
N HIS A 30 3.38 -4.55 18.11
CA HIS A 30 3.60 -5.27 19.36
C HIS A 30 4.79 -6.23 19.27
N ASN A 31 4.94 -6.96 18.15
CA ASN A 31 6.11 -7.79 17.90
C ASN A 31 7.41 -6.97 17.79
N PHE A 32 7.33 -5.71 17.38
CA PHE A 32 8.48 -4.82 17.22
C PHE A 32 8.84 -4.03 18.48
N LEU A 33 7.86 -3.60 19.29
CA LEU A 33 8.11 -2.92 20.58
C LEU A 33 8.87 -3.80 21.57
N VAL A 34 8.73 -5.13 21.48
CA VAL A 34 9.49 -6.09 22.27
C VAL A 34 10.99 -6.11 21.89
N ARG A 35 11.36 -5.61 20.71
CA ARG A 35 12.72 -5.74 20.15
C ARG A 35 13.50 -4.42 20.03
N ASN A 36 12.82 -3.26 20.12
CA ASN A 36 13.45 -1.94 19.95
C ASN A 36 14.14 -1.35 21.19
N ASN A 37 14.20 -2.09 22.30
CA ASN A 37 15.21 -1.81 23.33
C ASN A 37 16.50 -2.53 22.93
N PHE A 38 17.26 -2.07 21.94
CA PHE A 38 18.74 -2.20 21.84
C PHE A 38 19.24 -1.64 20.48
N ASN A 39 20.34 -0.89 20.57
CA ASN A 39 21.27 -0.46 19.51
C ASN A 39 21.03 0.89 18.81
N THR A 40 21.03 1.97 19.58
CA THR A 40 21.70 3.22 19.18
C THR A 40 23.16 3.17 19.64
N ARG A 41 24.05 2.56 18.86
CA ARG A 41 25.49 2.83 18.95
C ARG A 41 26.01 3.26 17.59
N LEU A 42 26.04 4.58 17.42
CA LEU A 42 26.77 5.27 16.37
C LEU A 42 28.26 4.93 16.48
N ASN A 43 28.83 4.45 15.37
CA ASN A 43 30.26 4.29 15.20
C ASN A 43 30.92 5.67 15.11
N ILE A 44 31.51 6.13 16.21
CA ILE A 44 32.47 7.24 16.21
C ILE A 44 33.83 6.66 16.58
N ARG A 45 34.76 6.67 15.62
CA ARG A 45 36.17 6.44 15.84
C ARG A 45 36.74 7.61 16.65
N THR A 46 37.22 7.37 17.87
CA THR A 46 38.27 8.17 18.51
C THR A 46 39.16 7.31 19.40
N TYR A 47 40.43 7.72 19.47
CA TYR A 47 41.58 7.05 20.08
C TYR A 47 41.61 7.16 21.62
N ILE A 48 42.17 6.10 22.24
CA ILE A 48 42.95 6.02 23.51
C ILE A 48 42.32 6.53 24.81
N SER A 49 42.11 5.60 25.77
CA SER A 49 42.67 5.71 27.13
C SER A 49 42.50 4.37 27.89
N LEU A 50 43.62 3.76 28.28
CA LEU A 50 43.71 2.62 29.19
C LEU A 50 43.78 3.13 30.63
N LYS A 51 42.77 2.79 31.46
CA LYS A 51 42.83 2.43 32.91
C LYS A 51 41.55 2.81 33.66
N SER A 52 40.83 1.79 34.15
CA SER A 52 40.17 1.68 35.47
C SER A 52 39.06 0.62 35.38
N ILE A 53 39.29 -0.59 35.90
CA ILE A 53 38.94 -1.07 37.26
C ILE A 53 37.47 -1.51 37.36
N PHE A 54 37.30 -2.83 37.38
CA PHE A 54 36.27 -3.63 38.04
C PHE A 54 34.95 -2.95 38.46
N SER A 55 33.90 -3.22 37.68
CA SER A 55 32.54 -3.36 38.17
C SER A 55 31.89 -4.53 37.43
N ARG A 56 31.78 -5.65 38.13
CA ARG A 56 31.13 -6.88 37.64
C ARG A 56 29.62 -6.71 37.86
N GLN A 57 28.96 -5.96 36.98
CA GLN A 57 27.49 -5.96 36.91
C GLN A 57 27.05 -7.20 36.13
N ASN A 58 26.65 -8.23 36.88
CA ASN A 58 25.87 -9.34 36.34
C ASN A 58 24.48 -8.79 35.94
N SER A 59 24.37 -8.24 34.74
CA SER A 59 23.05 -8.05 34.12
C SER A 59 22.56 -9.42 33.65
N THR A 60 21.74 -10.06 34.47
CA THR A 60 20.93 -11.20 34.04
C THR A 60 19.98 -10.71 32.95
N LEU A 61 20.38 -10.87 31.68
CA LEU A 61 19.46 -10.79 30.56
C LEU A 61 18.40 -11.87 30.79
N LYS A 62 17.19 -11.45 31.17
CA LYS A 62 16.04 -12.36 31.23
C LYS A 62 15.88 -12.96 29.83
N PRO A 63 15.87 -14.30 29.68
CA PRO A 63 15.58 -14.90 28.39
C PRO A 63 14.19 -14.43 27.95
N ILE A 64 14.10 -13.93 26.72
CA ILE A 64 12.83 -13.56 26.07
C ILE A 64 11.95 -14.80 26.15
N SER A 65 10.90 -14.76 26.96
CA SER A 65 9.94 -15.84 27.07
C SER A 65 9.27 -16.02 25.71
N ILE A 66 9.59 -17.10 25.01
CA ILE A 66 8.91 -17.50 23.78
C ILE A 66 7.51 -17.94 24.20
N THR A 67 6.57 -17.00 24.24
CA THR A 67 5.15 -17.32 24.40
C THR A 67 4.77 -18.24 23.26
N LYS A 68 4.22 -19.42 23.59
CA LYS A 68 3.72 -20.35 22.58
C LYS A 68 2.71 -19.61 21.70
N PRO A 69 2.78 -19.78 20.37
CA PRO A 69 1.83 -19.13 19.48
C PRO A 69 0.41 -19.60 19.81
N ILE A 70 -0.57 -18.72 19.62
CA ILE A 70 -1.99 -18.95 19.87
C ILE A 70 -2.53 -20.01 18.90
N LEU A 71 -2.04 -19.99 17.66
CA LEU A 71 -2.37 -20.97 16.62
C LEU A 71 -1.10 -21.65 16.09
N SER A 72 -1.20 -22.95 15.84
CA SER A 72 -0.18 -23.71 15.12
C SER A 72 -0.29 -23.49 13.61
N GLN A 73 0.83 -23.61 12.90
CA GLN A 73 0.88 -23.41 11.43
C GLN A 73 0.04 -24.41 10.64
N ASP A 74 -0.19 -25.60 11.20
CA ASP A 74 -1.02 -26.64 10.59
C ASP A 74 -2.53 -26.38 10.75
N ASN A 75 -2.93 -25.45 11.63
CA ASN A 75 -4.34 -25.19 11.96
C ASN A 75 -4.70 -23.69 11.91
N LEU A 76 -4.57 -23.12 10.72
CA LEU A 76 -4.83 -21.70 10.47
C LEU A 76 -6.23 -21.42 9.90
N PHE A 77 -6.91 -22.45 9.41
CA PHE A 77 -8.22 -22.30 8.80
C PHE A 77 -9.33 -22.37 9.86
N HIS A 78 -10.02 -21.25 10.08
CA HIS A 78 -11.22 -21.17 10.91
C HIS A 78 -12.28 -20.32 10.20
N SER A 79 -13.55 -20.68 10.30
CA SER A 79 -14.63 -19.81 9.81
C SER A 79 -14.61 -18.47 10.54
N LEU A 80 -14.97 -17.37 9.87
CA LEU A 80 -14.85 -16.05 10.47
C LEU A 80 -15.77 -15.85 11.68
N SER A 81 -16.96 -16.45 11.68
CA SER A 81 -17.89 -16.44 12.81
C SER A 81 -17.33 -17.08 14.08
N GLU A 82 -16.67 -18.23 13.93
CA GLU A 82 -16.11 -19.07 15.01
C GLU A 82 -14.63 -18.80 15.28
N SER A 83 -14.03 -17.87 14.55
CA SER A 83 -12.61 -17.54 14.69
C SER A 83 -12.23 -17.20 16.14
N PRO A 84 -11.03 -17.61 16.61
CA PRO A 84 -10.59 -17.33 17.98
C PRO A 84 -10.38 -15.83 18.24
N PHE A 85 -10.12 -15.05 17.19
CA PHE A 85 -9.83 -13.62 17.27
C PHE A 85 -11.08 -12.76 17.12
N GLU A 86 -11.27 -11.80 18.03
CA GLU A 86 -12.44 -10.91 18.01
C GLU A 86 -12.53 -10.05 16.75
N ASP A 87 -11.39 -9.60 16.22
CA ASP A 87 -11.32 -8.78 15.01
C ASP A 87 -11.90 -9.47 13.79
N LEU A 88 -11.67 -10.77 13.65
CA LEU A 88 -12.16 -11.56 12.53
C LEU A 88 -13.66 -11.81 12.65
N ARG A 89 -14.16 -12.00 13.87
CA ARG A 89 -15.61 -12.01 14.16
C ARG A 89 -16.26 -10.64 13.88
N HIS A 90 -15.57 -9.54 14.15
CA HIS A 90 -16.06 -8.21 13.79
C HIS A 90 -16.09 -8.02 12.26
N ARG A 91 -15.05 -8.49 11.56
CA ARG A 91 -15.01 -8.49 10.10
C ARG A 91 -16.16 -9.29 9.51
N TYR A 92 -16.47 -10.47 10.06
CA TYR A 92 -17.67 -11.23 9.69
C TYR A 92 -18.93 -10.38 9.76
N LYS A 93 -19.18 -9.71 10.90
CA LYS A 93 -20.35 -8.84 11.08
C LYS A 93 -20.39 -7.71 10.04
N GLN A 94 -19.26 -7.08 9.75
CA GLN A 94 -19.18 -6.03 8.73
C GLN A 94 -19.50 -6.58 7.34
N ILE A 95 -19.03 -7.78 7.01
CA ILE A 95 -19.35 -8.42 5.72
C ILE A 95 -20.85 -8.69 5.63
N CYS A 96 -21.48 -9.17 6.69
CA CYS A 96 -22.93 -9.37 6.71
C CYS A 96 -23.73 -8.06 6.56
N VAL A 97 -23.21 -6.92 7.02
CA VAL A 97 -23.91 -5.63 6.88
C VAL A 97 -23.71 -5.03 5.49
N TYR A 98 -22.47 -4.99 5.00
CA TYR A 98 -22.13 -4.25 3.78
C TYR A 98 -22.05 -5.10 2.51
N GLY A 99 -21.82 -6.41 2.66
CA GLY A 99 -21.75 -7.36 1.55
C GLY A 99 -23.09 -7.55 0.85
N SER A 100 -23.04 -8.24 -0.29
CA SER A 100 -24.20 -8.55 -1.12
C SER A 100 -24.07 -9.97 -1.66
N CYS A 101 -25.15 -10.73 -1.67
CA CYS A 101 -25.14 -12.07 -2.28
C CYS A 101 -24.98 -11.96 -3.81
N PRO A 102 -24.09 -12.75 -4.45
CA PRO A 102 -23.79 -12.59 -5.87
C PRO A 102 -24.96 -13.03 -6.75
N VAL A 103 -25.63 -14.13 -6.39
CA VAL A 103 -26.83 -14.63 -7.07
C VAL A 103 -27.95 -13.59 -7.06
N CYS A 104 -28.13 -12.88 -5.94
CA CYS A 104 -29.15 -11.83 -5.85
C CYS A 104 -28.83 -10.62 -6.72
N LEU A 105 -27.54 -10.34 -6.95
CA LEU A 105 -27.10 -9.29 -7.87
C LEU A 105 -27.30 -9.70 -9.34
N SER A 106 -27.15 -10.99 -9.67
CA SER A 106 -27.31 -11.50 -11.03
C SER A 106 -28.77 -11.62 -11.47
N GLN A 107 -29.70 -11.79 -10.53
CA GLN A 107 -31.12 -12.01 -10.82
C GLN A 107 -31.93 -10.71 -10.92
N ASP A 108 -31.29 -9.52 -10.86
CA ASP A 108 -31.96 -8.20 -10.83
C ASP A 108 -33.15 -8.12 -9.85
N ASN A 109 -33.09 -8.89 -8.76
CA ASN A 109 -34.10 -8.84 -7.71
C ASN A 109 -33.95 -7.50 -6.97
N GLU A 110 -35.05 -6.75 -6.82
CA GLU A 110 -35.07 -5.47 -6.09
C GLU A 110 -34.52 -5.61 -4.65
N VAL A 111 -34.63 -6.80 -4.06
CA VAL A 111 -34.15 -7.11 -2.71
C VAL A 111 -32.74 -7.68 -2.74
N LYS A 112 -31.76 -6.80 -2.51
CA LYS A 112 -30.35 -7.18 -2.35
C LYS A 112 -30.11 -7.82 -0.97
N ASN A 113 -30.31 -9.13 -0.90
CA ASN A 113 -30.08 -9.90 0.32
C ASN A 113 -28.61 -9.90 0.75
N LYS A 114 -28.42 -9.85 2.06
CA LYS A 114 -27.12 -9.79 2.72
C LYS A 114 -26.52 -11.17 2.94
N PRO A 115 -25.19 -11.34 2.82
CA PRO A 115 -24.56 -12.63 3.04
C PRO A 115 -24.63 -13.01 4.53
N LYS A 116 -25.08 -14.23 4.79
CA LYS A 116 -25.19 -14.83 6.14
C LYS A 116 -24.62 -16.26 6.17
N TYR A 117 -24.67 -16.95 5.04
CA TYR A 117 -24.15 -18.30 4.89
C TYR A 117 -22.64 -18.28 4.64
N GLU A 118 -21.90 -18.94 5.52
CA GLU A 118 -20.45 -19.12 5.41
C GLU A 118 -20.14 -20.33 4.53
N CYS A 119 -19.23 -20.13 3.57
CA CYS A 119 -18.78 -21.23 2.73
C CYS A 119 -17.79 -22.11 3.52
N PRO A 120 -18.01 -23.45 3.58
CA PRO A 120 -17.17 -24.35 4.39
C PRO A 120 -15.73 -24.43 3.89
N ASP A 121 -15.48 -24.16 2.60
CA ASP A 121 -14.15 -24.28 2.00
C ASP A 121 -13.27 -23.04 2.23
N CYS A 122 -13.87 -21.85 2.32
CA CYS A 122 -13.15 -20.57 2.44
C CYS A 122 -13.36 -19.84 3.78
N GLY A 123 -14.41 -20.19 4.53
CA GLY A 123 -14.71 -19.63 5.85
C GLY A 123 -15.31 -18.20 5.83
N TYR A 124 -15.59 -17.65 4.65
CA TYR A 124 -16.20 -16.32 4.49
C TYR A 124 -17.73 -16.40 4.28
N PRO A 125 -18.52 -15.44 4.82
CA PRO A 125 -19.93 -15.29 4.49
C PRO A 125 -20.07 -14.72 3.08
N THR A 126 -20.52 -15.56 2.14
CA THR A 126 -20.58 -15.21 0.71
C THR A 126 -22.02 -15.11 0.20
N HIS A 127 -22.91 -15.97 0.70
CA HIS A 127 -24.28 -16.09 0.20
C HIS A 127 -25.30 -15.77 1.30
N CYS A 128 -26.52 -15.39 0.93
CA CYS A 128 -27.57 -15.13 1.93
C CYS A 128 -28.20 -16.40 2.50
N SER A 129 -28.22 -17.49 1.73
CA SER A 129 -28.80 -18.78 2.10
C SER A 129 -27.98 -19.93 1.51
N LEU A 130 -28.20 -21.15 2.03
CA LEU A 130 -27.61 -22.37 1.49
C LEU A 130 -28.02 -22.62 0.03
N GLU A 131 -29.27 -22.33 -0.33
CA GLU A 131 -29.79 -22.51 -1.69
C GLU A 131 -29.01 -21.68 -2.71
N HIS A 132 -28.78 -20.40 -2.42
CA HIS A 132 -28.00 -19.53 -3.32
C HIS A 132 -26.54 -19.96 -3.39
N TYR A 133 -25.97 -20.47 -2.30
CA TYR A 133 -24.62 -21.05 -2.33
C TYR A 133 -24.57 -22.28 -3.25
N LEU A 134 -25.57 -23.16 -3.20
CA LEU A 134 -25.60 -24.35 -4.06
C LEU A 134 -25.77 -23.98 -5.54
N GLN A 135 -26.52 -22.92 -5.85
CA GLN A 135 -26.66 -22.40 -7.21
C GLN A 135 -25.35 -21.84 -7.78
N ASP A 136 -24.57 -21.10 -6.97
CA ASP A 136 -23.29 -20.48 -7.42
C ASP A 136 -22.06 -21.35 -7.13
N LYS A 137 -22.23 -22.55 -6.55
CA LYS A 137 -21.10 -23.34 -6.02
C LYS A 137 -19.99 -23.58 -7.04
N GLU A 138 -20.36 -23.95 -8.26
CA GLU A 138 -19.39 -24.21 -9.33
C GLU A 138 -18.70 -22.93 -9.78
N GLN A 139 -19.43 -21.83 -9.93
CA GLN A 139 -18.87 -20.54 -10.31
C GLN A 139 -17.97 -19.97 -9.21
N HIS A 140 -18.36 -20.06 -7.95
CA HIS A 140 -17.56 -19.66 -6.78
C HIS A 140 -16.22 -20.41 -6.71
N LYS A 141 -16.22 -21.69 -7.09
CA LYS A 141 -15.02 -22.53 -7.15
C LYS A 141 -14.18 -22.25 -8.40
N ASN A 142 -14.80 -22.22 -9.58
CA ASN A 142 -14.12 -22.09 -10.86
C ASN A 142 -13.55 -20.69 -11.12
N SER A 143 -14.17 -19.65 -10.54
CA SER A 143 -13.64 -18.28 -10.58
C SER A 143 -12.36 -18.10 -9.74
N GLY A 144 -11.95 -19.08 -8.95
CA GLY A 144 -10.83 -18.96 -8.01
C GLY A 144 -11.14 -18.13 -6.77
N THR A 145 -12.32 -17.50 -6.70
CA THR A 145 -12.73 -16.68 -5.55
C THR A 145 -12.71 -17.46 -4.25
N CYS A 146 -13.18 -18.72 -4.26
CA CYS A 146 -13.15 -19.57 -3.07
C CYS A 146 -11.72 -19.79 -2.54
N SER A 147 -10.77 -20.13 -3.41
CA SER A 147 -9.38 -20.36 -3.00
C SER A 147 -8.72 -19.06 -2.52
N MET A 148 -8.97 -17.93 -3.18
CA MET A 148 -8.45 -16.62 -2.78
C MET A 148 -8.96 -16.20 -1.39
N LEU A 149 -10.25 -16.37 -1.13
CA LEU A 149 -10.84 -16.08 0.18
C LEU A 149 -10.30 -17.02 1.27
N ARG A 150 -10.06 -18.29 0.93
CA ARG A 150 -9.41 -19.23 1.85
C ARG A 150 -7.99 -18.79 2.20
N LEU A 151 -7.18 -18.42 1.21
CA LEU A 151 -5.83 -17.91 1.44
C LEU A 151 -5.87 -16.64 2.31
N ALA A 152 -6.77 -15.70 1.99
CA ALA A 152 -6.94 -14.50 2.81
C ALA A 152 -7.37 -14.83 4.25
N ASN A 153 -8.15 -15.89 4.46
CA ASN A 153 -8.56 -16.34 5.79
C ASN A 153 -7.36 -16.89 6.58
N GLU A 154 -6.63 -17.83 5.99
CA GLU A 154 -5.45 -18.46 6.60
C GLU A 154 -4.35 -17.43 6.89
N ASP A 155 -4.09 -16.50 5.95
CA ASP A 155 -3.12 -15.42 6.11
C ASP A 155 -3.51 -14.48 7.28
N GLU A 156 -4.78 -14.09 7.41
CA GLU A 156 -5.23 -13.22 8.52
C GLU A 156 -5.17 -13.91 9.89
N HIS A 157 -5.39 -15.21 9.95
CA HIS A 157 -5.19 -16.02 11.16
C HIS A 157 -3.70 -16.18 11.48
N ASP A 158 -2.85 -16.36 10.48
CA ASP A 158 -1.41 -16.49 10.66
C ASP A 158 -0.79 -15.19 11.18
N LEU A 159 -1.16 -14.04 10.63
CA LEU A 159 -0.74 -12.72 11.13
C LEU A 159 -1.10 -12.51 12.61
N ARG A 160 -2.19 -13.13 13.08
CA ARG A 160 -2.69 -13.07 14.47
C ARG A 160 -2.24 -14.22 15.35
N SER A 161 -1.58 -15.23 14.79
CA SER A 161 -1.15 -16.44 15.51
C SER A 161 -0.15 -16.13 16.63
N GLY A 162 0.51 -14.97 16.58
CA GLY A 162 1.56 -14.58 17.53
C GLY A 162 2.90 -15.28 17.28
N ARG A 163 3.06 -15.96 16.14
CA ARG A 163 4.37 -16.50 15.75
C ARG A 163 5.36 -15.38 15.47
N THR A 164 6.65 -15.71 15.58
CA THR A 164 7.71 -14.84 15.08
C THR A 164 7.71 -14.85 13.56
N MET A 165 7.50 -13.68 12.94
CA MET A 165 7.49 -13.51 11.49
C MET A 165 8.87 -13.01 11.04
N ILE A 166 9.68 -13.94 10.52
CA ILE A 166 11.03 -13.64 10.01
C ILE A 166 10.91 -12.85 8.69
N GLU A 167 9.83 -13.06 7.96
CA GLU A 167 9.56 -12.37 6.70
C GLU A 167 9.43 -10.83 6.84
N PHE A 168 9.20 -10.33 8.06
CA PHE A 168 9.12 -8.89 8.35
C PHE A 168 10.44 -8.27 8.76
N ASP A 169 11.53 -9.03 8.71
CA ASP A 169 12.88 -8.50 8.87
C ASP A 169 13.33 -7.82 7.57
N PHE A 170 12.94 -6.55 7.41
CA PHE A 170 13.19 -5.81 6.19
C PHE A 170 14.63 -5.32 6.09
N PRO A 171 15.26 -5.42 4.91
CA PRO A 171 16.63 -4.94 4.72
C PRO A 171 16.70 -3.42 4.87
N SER A 172 17.84 -2.95 5.37
CA SER A 172 18.17 -1.53 5.49
C SER A 172 18.64 -0.94 4.15
N SER A 173 19.41 0.16 4.20
CA SER A 173 20.08 0.76 3.04
C SER A 173 20.98 -0.24 2.33
N GLN A 174 21.04 -0.13 1.00
CA GLN A 174 21.96 -0.87 0.16
C GLN A 174 23.19 -0.08 -0.24
N PRO A 175 24.31 -0.76 -0.55
CA PRO A 175 25.47 -0.12 -1.18
C PRO A 175 25.08 0.40 -2.58
N LEU A 176 25.72 1.50 -3.00
CA LEU A 176 25.41 2.15 -4.29
C LEU A 176 25.66 1.25 -5.51
N ASP A 177 26.55 0.25 -5.36
CA ASP A 177 26.94 -0.64 -6.46
C ASP A 177 25.88 -1.72 -6.76
N GLU A 178 24.97 -2.00 -5.82
CA GLU A 178 23.92 -3.00 -5.98
C GLU A 178 22.70 -2.39 -6.69
N GLN A 179 22.35 -2.94 -7.85
CA GLN A 179 21.18 -2.51 -8.61
C GLN A 179 19.92 -3.26 -8.18
N VAL A 180 18.83 -2.50 -8.01
CA VAL A 180 17.52 -3.05 -7.64
C VAL A 180 16.69 -3.32 -8.90
N ASN A 181 16.08 -4.51 -8.95
CA ASN A 181 15.16 -4.89 -10.03
C ASN A 181 13.72 -4.93 -9.53
N MET A 182 12.86 -4.06 -10.06
CA MET A 182 11.45 -3.92 -9.64
C MET A 182 10.45 -4.57 -10.62
N LEU A 183 10.89 -5.50 -11.48
CA LEU A 183 10.00 -6.16 -12.45
C LEU A 183 9.03 -7.16 -11.80
N ASN A 184 9.49 -7.93 -10.83
CA ASN A 184 8.70 -8.91 -10.09
C ASN A 184 9.10 -8.87 -8.62
N TRP A 185 8.20 -9.23 -7.71
CA TRP A 185 8.49 -9.29 -6.27
C TRP A 185 9.63 -10.25 -5.95
N ASP A 186 9.71 -11.41 -6.62
CA ASP A 186 10.80 -12.36 -6.38
C ASP A 186 12.17 -11.74 -6.70
N LEU A 187 12.27 -11.04 -7.83
CA LEU A 187 13.50 -10.33 -8.24
C LEU A 187 13.77 -9.15 -7.31
N PHE A 188 12.74 -8.44 -6.88
CA PHE A 188 12.85 -7.33 -5.95
C PHE A 188 13.37 -7.81 -4.58
N PHE A 189 12.79 -8.86 -4.02
CA PHE A 189 13.21 -9.45 -2.75
C PHE A 189 14.64 -9.95 -2.82
N TYR A 190 15.00 -10.65 -3.90
CA TYR A 190 16.35 -11.12 -4.11
C TYR A 190 17.35 -9.96 -4.21
N THR A 191 17.09 -8.99 -5.10
CA THR A 191 18.01 -7.86 -5.32
C THR A 191 18.10 -6.93 -4.13
N ARG A 192 17.06 -6.81 -3.28
CA ARG A 192 17.07 -6.00 -2.06
C ARG A 192 17.68 -6.70 -0.83
N GLY A 193 17.98 -7.99 -0.92
CA GLY A 193 18.48 -8.76 0.22
C GLY A 193 17.43 -9.02 1.30
N PHE A 194 16.17 -9.24 0.92
CA PHE A 194 15.16 -9.74 1.85
C PHE A 194 15.51 -11.18 2.29
N PRO A 195 15.03 -11.62 3.47
CA PRO A 195 15.10 -13.03 3.86
C PRO A 195 14.54 -13.94 2.76
N SER A 196 15.07 -15.15 2.62
CA SER A 196 14.54 -16.13 1.68
C SER A 196 13.09 -16.46 2.04
N MET A 197 12.18 -16.18 1.10
CA MET A 197 10.75 -16.44 1.27
C MET A 197 10.44 -17.82 0.71
N ASP A 198 10.42 -18.84 1.56
CA ASP A 198 10.25 -20.23 1.12
C ASP A 198 8.77 -20.58 0.81
N ASN A 199 7.83 -19.83 1.40
CA ASN A 199 6.40 -20.08 1.27
C ASN A 199 5.69 -18.93 0.54
N ASP A 200 4.73 -19.26 -0.32
CA ASP A 200 3.85 -18.28 -0.98
C ASP A 200 3.13 -17.36 0.02
N ARG A 201 2.83 -17.88 1.22
CA ARG A 201 2.23 -17.09 2.31
C ARG A 201 3.14 -15.94 2.74
N SER A 202 4.43 -16.22 2.93
CA SER A 202 5.40 -15.20 3.33
C SER A 202 5.50 -14.10 2.27
N VAL A 203 5.51 -14.48 0.99
CA VAL A 203 5.45 -13.55 -0.14
C VAL A 203 4.20 -12.68 -0.07
N ARG A 204 3.01 -13.25 0.14
CA ARG A 204 1.74 -12.50 0.28
C ARG A 204 1.74 -11.54 1.47
N HIS A 205 2.27 -11.96 2.62
CA HIS A 205 2.37 -11.10 3.80
C HIS A 205 3.23 -9.86 3.55
N VAL A 206 4.42 -10.07 2.98
CA VAL A 206 5.40 -9.01 2.74
C VAL A 206 4.93 -8.08 1.61
N SER A 207 4.52 -8.66 0.47
CA SER A 207 4.00 -7.88 -0.66
C SER A 207 2.81 -7.01 -0.24
N LYS A 208 1.84 -7.53 0.52
CA LYS A 208 0.67 -6.76 0.99
C LYS A 208 1.04 -5.50 1.78
N LEU A 209 2.10 -5.55 2.59
CA LEU A 209 2.59 -4.37 3.33
C LEU A 209 3.36 -3.41 2.43
N LEU A 210 4.16 -3.95 1.51
CA LEU A 210 5.05 -3.18 0.65
C LEU A 210 4.35 -2.60 -0.59
N THR A 211 3.13 -3.05 -0.93
CA THR A 211 2.40 -2.62 -2.14
C THR A 211 2.43 -1.10 -2.32
N TYR A 212 2.06 -0.33 -1.30
CA TYR A 212 1.98 1.12 -1.42
C TYR A 212 3.34 1.81 -1.61
N PRO A 213 4.33 1.67 -0.70
CA PRO A 213 5.62 2.33 -0.86
C PRO A 213 6.39 1.86 -2.09
N ILE A 214 6.33 0.56 -2.43
CA ILE A 214 7.06 0.02 -3.58
C ILE A 214 6.37 0.37 -4.90
N THR A 215 5.05 0.53 -4.92
CA THR A 215 4.38 1.09 -6.10
C THR A 215 4.93 2.49 -6.37
N ILE A 216 4.93 3.39 -5.36
CA ILE A 216 5.49 4.74 -5.48
C ILE A 216 6.95 4.69 -5.95
N ALA A 217 7.78 3.85 -5.31
CA ALA A 217 9.18 3.73 -5.67
C ALA A 217 9.38 3.22 -7.10
N SER A 218 8.60 2.23 -7.55
CA SER A 218 8.73 1.62 -8.89
C SER A 218 8.55 2.61 -10.04
N ILE A 219 7.80 3.68 -9.80
CA ILE A 219 7.49 4.70 -10.80
C ILE A 219 8.62 5.73 -10.85
N LEU A 220 9.04 6.18 -9.67
CA LEU A 220 10.07 7.20 -9.51
C LEU A 220 11.48 6.68 -9.80
N HIS A 221 11.73 5.39 -9.56
CA HIS A 221 13.04 4.77 -9.71
C HIS A 221 13.48 4.63 -11.18
N GLU A 222 14.78 4.78 -11.44
CA GLU A 222 15.34 4.71 -12.80
C GLU A 222 15.12 3.35 -13.45
N TYR A 223 15.38 2.27 -12.71
CA TYR A 223 15.12 0.88 -13.11
C TYR A 223 13.67 0.42 -12.88
N GLY A 224 12.74 1.37 -12.87
CA GLY A 224 11.31 1.08 -12.85
C GLY A 224 10.88 0.24 -14.06
N PRO A 225 9.76 -0.49 -13.97
CA PRO A 225 9.30 -1.36 -15.04
C PRO A 225 8.78 -0.59 -16.26
N TYR A 226 8.58 0.72 -16.18
CA TYR A 226 7.90 1.56 -17.18
C TYR A 226 8.89 2.20 -18.15
N ASN A 227 8.69 1.93 -19.45
CA ASN A 227 9.55 2.40 -20.54
C ASN A 227 8.67 2.76 -21.76
N ILE A 228 9.21 3.44 -22.77
CA ILE A 228 8.48 3.80 -24.02
C ILE A 228 7.90 2.54 -24.69
N LYS A 229 8.66 1.44 -24.69
CA LYS A 229 8.20 0.13 -25.21
C LYS A 229 7.06 -0.48 -24.39
N ASN A 230 6.87 0.00 -23.17
CA ASN A 230 6.04 -0.61 -22.16
C ASN A 230 5.23 0.49 -21.45
N ARG A 231 4.18 0.94 -22.14
CA ARG A 231 3.11 1.83 -21.70
C ARG A 231 3.45 3.31 -21.54
N LEU A 232 4.72 3.71 -21.41
CA LEU A 232 5.06 5.13 -21.24
C LEU A 232 4.82 5.90 -22.54
N THR A 233 4.09 7.02 -22.47
CA THR A 233 3.90 7.94 -23.60
C THR A 233 5.05 8.94 -23.68
N ASP A 234 5.11 9.72 -24.77
CA ASP A 234 6.16 10.72 -24.94
C ASP A 234 6.07 11.83 -23.89
N GLU A 235 4.86 12.28 -23.56
CA GLU A 235 4.65 13.22 -22.45
C GLU A 235 5.06 12.58 -21.11
N GLY A 236 4.74 11.30 -20.91
CA GLY A 236 5.12 10.58 -19.70
C GLY A 236 6.63 10.47 -19.53
N LEU A 237 7.34 10.26 -20.63
CA LEU A 237 8.79 10.25 -20.65
C LEU A 237 9.35 11.61 -20.24
N LYS A 238 8.82 12.73 -20.75
CA LYS A 238 9.27 14.08 -20.38
C LYS A 238 9.08 14.32 -18.88
N SER A 239 7.89 14.03 -18.35
CA SER A 239 7.55 14.27 -16.94
C SER A 239 8.35 13.38 -15.99
N LEU A 240 8.49 12.09 -16.27
CA LEU A 240 9.30 11.19 -15.44
C LEU A 240 10.79 11.52 -15.53
N THR A 241 11.29 11.91 -16.71
CA THR A 241 12.69 12.30 -16.86
C THR A 241 12.97 13.56 -16.05
N ALA A 242 12.08 14.55 -16.07
CA ALA A 242 12.16 15.75 -15.26
C ALA A 242 12.25 15.43 -13.75
N LEU A 243 11.31 14.63 -13.22
CA LEU A 243 11.36 14.16 -11.82
C LEU A 243 12.66 13.42 -11.49
N ARG A 244 13.09 12.50 -12.37
CA ARG A 244 14.30 11.69 -12.17
C ARG A 244 15.58 12.52 -12.14
N THR A 245 15.63 13.65 -12.86
CA THR A 245 16.81 14.54 -12.79
C THR A 245 17.02 15.18 -11.43
N ILE A 246 15.94 15.38 -10.67
CA ILE A 246 15.99 15.90 -9.29
C ILE A 246 16.22 14.77 -8.29
N ILE A 247 15.57 13.61 -8.48
CA ILE A 247 15.74 12.43 -7.63
C ILE A 247 17.20 11.92 -7.69
N TYR A 248 17.78 11.89 -8.88
CA TYR A 248 19.13 11.40 -9.13
C TYR A 248 20.01 12.55 -9.62
N PRO A 249 20.43 13.46 -8.72
CA PRO A 249 21.31 14.54 -9.12
C PRO A 249 22.63 13.93 -9.61
N LYS A 250 22.98 14.18 -10.87
CA LYS A 250 24.30 13.79 -11.36
C LYS A 250 25.33 14.54 -10.53
N ILE A 251 26.20 13.80 -9.84
CA ILE A 251 27.33 14.37 -9.10
C ILE A 251 28.33 14.86 -10.16
N ILE A 252 28.12 16.08 -10.67
CA ILE A 252 28.95 16.67 -11.73
C ILE A 252 30.27 17.21 -11.14
N SER A 253 30.36 17.41 -9.82
CA SER A 253 31.58 17.90 -9.16
C SER A 253 31.76 17.32 -7.74
N HIS A 254 33.01 17.08 -7.34
CA HIS A 254 33.41 16.68 -5.99
C HIS A 254 33.36 17.83 -4.96
N ASP A 255 32.94 19.02 -5.37
CA ASP A 255 32.88 20.19 -4.51
C ASP A 255 31.60 20.21 -3.67
N ILE A 256 31.75 19.86 -2.40
CA ILE A 256 30.71 19.85 -1.35
C ILE A 256 30.00 21.22 -1.22
N LYS A 257 30.65 22.31 -1.63
CA LYS A 257 30.09 23.67 -1.59
C LYS A 257 29.15 24.02 -2.75
N THR A 258 29.19 23.25 -3.84
CA THR A 258 28.33 23.45 -5.03
C THR A 258 27.16 22.48 -5.12
N GLN A 259 27.07 21.51 -4.21
CA GLN A 259 25.89 20.68 -4.09
C GLN A 259 24.73 21.56 -3.61
N LYS A 260 23.82 21.89 -4.52
CA LYS A 260 22.53 22.44 -4.14
C LYS A 260 21.90 21.50 -3.10
N PRO A 261 21.28 22.02 -2.02
CA PRO A 261 20.45 21.17 -1.18
C PRO A 261 19.43 20.49 -2.09
N THR A 262 19.40 19.16 -2.06
CA THR A 262 18.42 18.37 -2.81
C THR A 262 17.04 18.81 -2.34
N GLU A 263 16.22 19.23 -3.30
CA GLU A 263 14.85 19.66 -3.02
C GLU A 263 14.05 18.51 -2.41
N ILE A 264 13.06 18.86 -1.59
CA ILE A 264 12.20 17.88 -0.94
C ILE A 264 11.12 17.47 -1.95
N ILE A 265 11.03 16.17 -2.22
CA ILE A 265 9.99 15.62 -3.08
C ILE A 265 8.73 15.44 -2.25
N ARG A 266 7.64 16.12 -2.64
CA ARG A 266 6.36 16.03 -1.95
C ARG A 266 5.47 15.01 -2.64
N ILE A 267 5.10 13.97 -1.89
CA ILE A 267 4.25 12.89 -2.36
C ILE A 267 2.87 13.06 -1.71
N PHE A 268 1.86 13.37 -2.50
CA PHE A 268 0.50 13.57 -2.05
C PHE A 268 -0.33 12.30 -2.29
N VAL A 269 -0.62 11.55 -1.23
CA VAL A 269 -1.50 10.38 -1.27
C VAL A 269 -2.93 10.84 -0.96
N LEU A 270 -3.77 10.89 -1.98
CA LEU A 270 -5.15 11.37 -1.88
C LEU A 270 -6.12 10.21 -1.64
N GLY A 271 -7.17 10.47 -0.86
CA GLY A 271 -8.12 9.43 -0.44
C GLY A 271 -7.45 8.36 0.43
N ALA A 272 -6.40 8.74 1.17
CA ALA A 272 -5.60 7.80 1.95
C ALA A 272 -6.45 7.11 3.03
N ARG A 273 -6.42 5.78 3.01
CA ARG A 273 -7.11 4.87 3.92
C ARG A 273 -6.08 3.93 4.54
N ALA A 274 -5.92 2.75 3.95
CA ALA A 274 -4.97 1.73 4.37
C ALA A 274 -3.51 2.22 4.31
N GLU A 275 -3.20 3.09 3.36
CA GLU A 275 -1.91 3.74 3.15
C GLU A 275 -1.50 4.53 4.39
N SER A 276 -2.43 5.33 4.92
CA SER A 276 -2.18 6.19 6.08
C SER A 276 -1.97 5.41 7.38
N LEU A 277 -2.41 4.15 7.42
CA LEU A 277 -2.39 3.32 8.61
C LEU A 277 -1.23 2.34 8.66
N LEU A 278 -0.47 2.20 7.57
CA LEU A 278 0.72 1.39 7.61
C LEU A 278 1.72 1.92 8.65
N PRO A 279 2.44 1.04 9.36
CA PRO A 279 3.55 1.47 10.21
C PRO A 279 4.58 2.29 9.43
N LEU A 280 5.03 3.43 9.97
CA LEU A 280 5.93 4.36 9.28
C LEU A 280 7.25 3.73 8.82
N HIS A 281 7.75 2.71 9.53
CA HIS A 281 8.96 2.00 9.14
C HIS A 281 8.80 1.26 7.80
N ILE A 282 7.57 0.92 7.37
CA ILE A 282 7.32 0.31 6.06
C ILE A 282 7.68 1.30 4.94
N TYR A 283 7.36 2.58 5.12
CA TYR A 283 7.73 3.65 4.20
C TYR A 283 9.23 3.98 4.22
N SER A 284 10.00 3.54 5.23
CA SER A 284 11.46 3.71 5.22
C SER A 284 12.14 2.97 4.06
N GLN A 285 11.49 1.94 3.51
CA GLN A 285 11.96 1.26 2.30
C GLN A 285 12.08 2.22 1.11
N LEU A 286 11.27 3.28 1.07
CA LEU A 286 11.38 4.32 0.06
C LEU A 286 12.70 5.10 0.25
N SER A 287 13.03 5.54 1.46
CA SER A 287 14.31 6.23 1.74
C SER A 287 15.53 5.34 1.47
N TYR A 288 15.44 4.04 1.70
CA TYR A 288 16.54 3.12 1.40
C TYR A 288 16.75 2.90 -0.10
N LEU A 289 15.71 3.06 -0.92
CA LEU A 289 15.82 3.01 -2.39
C LEU A 289 16.39 4.30 -2.97
N PHE A 290 16.22 5.43 -2.29
CA PHE A 290 16.70 6.73 -2.75
C PHE A 290 17.54 7.43 -1.66
N PRO A 291 18.83 7.09 -1.54
CA PRO A 291 19.66 7.51 -0.41
C PRO A 291 20.00 9.00 -0.38
N PHE A 292 19.80 9.74 -1.48
CA PHE A 292 20.16 11.17 -1.59
C PHE A 292 18.95 12.11 -1.63
N THR A 293 17.73 11.56 -1.56
CA THR A 293 16.51 12.36 -1.69
C THR A 293 15.76 12.45 -0.38
N TYR A 294 15.09 13.58 -0.18
CA TYR A 294 14.24 13.84 0.97
C TYR A 294 12.80 13.78 0.52
N PHE A 295 11.98 12.99 1.21
CA PHE A 295 10.56 12.83 0.91
C PHE A 295 9.69 13.39 2.02
N HIS A 296 8.66 14.09 1.60
CA HIS A 296 7.55 14.46 2.47
C HIS A 296 6.28 13.81 1.94
N ILE A 297 5.70 12.87 2.71
CA ILE A 297 4.47 12.18 2.33
C ILE A 297 3.28 12.84 3.02
N TYR A 298 2.32 13.32 2.22
CA TYR A 298 1.05 13.86 2.68
C TYR A 298 -0.06 12.84 2.49
N PHE A 299 -0.66 12.38 3.59
CA PHE A 299 -1.87 11.58 3.57
C PHE A 299 -3.09 12.49 3.70
N ILE A 300 -3.85 12.63 2.62
CA ILE A 300 -5.00 13.54 2.55
C ILE A 300 -6.26 12.71 2.33
N GLY A 301 -7.23 12.87 3.21
CA GLY A 301 -8.54 12.27 3.06
C GLY A 301 -9.29 12.14 4.39
N PRO A 302 -10.63 12.05 4.37
CA PRO A 302 -11.46 12.00 5.58
C PRO A 302 -11.18 10.80 6.48
N GLU A 303 -10.69 9.70 5.88
CA GLU A 303 -10.36 8.45 6.57
C GLU A 303 -8.86 8.36 6.92
N SER A 304 -8.07 9.41 6.66
CA SER A 304 -6.65 9.42 7.03
C SER A 304 -6.52 9.59 8.55
N ILE A 305 -6.02 8.57 9.24
CA ILE A 305 -5.97 8.57 10.72
C ILE A 305 -4.53 8.31 11.18
N PRO A 306 -3.84 9.33 11.71
CA PRO A 306 -2.57 9.16 12.43
C PRO A 306 -2.76 8.74 13.90
N GLY A 307 -3.96 8.94 14.45
CA GLY A 307 -4.30 8.68 15.85
C GLY A 307 -5.06 9.85 16.50
N ASN A 308 -6.27 9.55 17.00
CA ASN A 308 -7.21 10.38 17.78
C ASN A 308 -7.43 11.84 17.34
N ASN A 309 -8.55 12.05 16.62
CA ASN A 309 -9.45 13.21 16.71
C ASN A 309 -8.78 14.58 16.90
N LYS A 310 -7.87 14.99 16.02
CA LYS A 310 -7.43 16.38 15.97
C LYS A 310 -7.79 16.97 14.61
N LYS A 311 -8.49 18.10 14.62
CA LYS A 311 -8.91 18.90 13.46
C LYS A 311 -7.74 19.57 12.72
N PHE A 312 -6.49 19.23 13.06
CA PHE A 312 -5.28 19.87 12.56
C PHE A 312 -4.34 18.84 11.96
N PRO A 313 -3.57 19.22 10.93
CA PRO A 313 -2.61 18.32 10.32
C PRO A 313 -1.60 17.87 11.36
N THR A 314 -1.46 16.56 11.53
CA THR A 314 -0.41 16.02 12.38
C THR A 314 0.84 15.88 11.54
N HIS A 315 1.96 16.42 12.00
CA HIS A 315 3.25 16.26 11.35
C HIS A 315 4.14 15.35 12.18
N SER A 316 4.83 14.41 11.53
CA SER A 316 5.85 13.59 12.19
C SER A 316 7.10 13.48 11.33
N ASN A 317 8.22 13.91 11.88
CA ASN A 317 9.54 13.61 11.33
C ASN A 317 9.95 12.22 11.79
N TYR A 318 10.06 11.27 10.86
CA TYR A 318 10.43 9.90 11.19
C TYR A 318 11.94 9.68 11.05
N THR A 319 12.51 10.09 9.91
CA THR A 319 13.97 10.14 9.69
C THR A 319 14.33 11.49 9.09
N PRO A 320 15.63 11.87 9.04
CA PRO A 320 16.05 13.10 8.35
C PRO A 320 15.59 13.17 6.90
N GLN A 321 15.39 12.02 6.24
CA GLN A 321 14.99 11.90 4.83
C GLN A 321 13.48 11.71 4.63
N LEU A 322 12.70 11.50 5.70
CA LEU A 322 11.29 11.12 5.60
C LEU A 322 10.44 11.80 6.66
N SER A 323 9.57 12.70 6.18
CA SER A 323 8.53 13.38 6.97
C SER A 323 7.14 12.95 6.49
N PHE A 324 6.17 13.05 7.40
CA PHE A 324 4.78 12.69 7.14
C PHE A 324 3.84 13.78 7.65
N THR A 325 2.80 14.06 6.88
CA THR A 325 1.65 14.89 7.28
C THR A 325 0.35 14.12 7.04
N TRP A 326 -0.59 14.18 7.97
CA TRP A 326 -1.94 13.64 7.80
C TRP A 326 -2.99 14.73 7.90
N THR A 327 -3.98 14.69 7.01
CA THR A 327 -5.07 15.68 6.96
C THR A 327 -6.41 14.99 6.71
N THR A 328 -7.38 15.17 7.62
CA THR A 328 -8.72 14.57 7.56
C THR A 328 -9.72 15.32 6.66
N SER A 329 -9.30 16.28 5.86
CA SER A 329 -10.17 17.03 4.94
C SER A 329 -10.14 16.42 3.54
N PHE A 330 -11.10 16.81 2.70
CA PHE A 330 -11.00 16.54 1.28
C PHE A 330 -9.87 17.37 0.66
N TYR A 331 -9.31 16.87 -0.45
CA TYR A 331 -8.22 17.54 -1.14
C TYR A 331 -8.62 18.93 -1.66
N HIS A 332 -9.80 19.04 -2.25
CA HIS A 332 -10.25 20.30 -2.85
C HIS A 332 -10.39 21.44 -1.82
N ASP A 333 -10.67 21.13 -0.56
CA ASP A 333 -10.70 22.13 0.53
C ASP A 333 -9.30 22.51 1.02
N TYR A 334 -8.33 21.60 0.87
CA TYR A 334 -6.98 21.75 1.38
C TYR A 334 -5.97 22.25 0.34
N HIS A 335 -6.33 22.21 -0.95
CA HIS A 335 -5.48 22.53 -2.10
C HIS A 335 -4.73 23.87 -1.95
N ASP A 336 -5.43 24.94 -1.58
CA ASP A 336 -4.84 26.28 -1.51
C ASP A 336 -3.74 26.38 -0.44
N SER A 337 -3.85 25.58 0.62
CA SER A 337 -2.85 25.55 1.72
C SER A 337 -1.56 24.80 1.36
N LEU A 338 -1.58 24.02 0.27
CA LEU A 338 -0.44 23.24 -0.22
C LEU A 338 0.40 24.02 -1.25
N THR A 339 -0.10 25.15 -1.73
CA THR A 339 0.59 26.02 -2.68
C THR A 339 1.89 26.60 -2.09
N PRO A 340 2.91 26.88 -2.91
CA PRO A 340 2.98 26.68 -4.36
C PRO A 340 3.17 25.21 -4.75
N PHE A 341 2.74 24.82 -5.95
CA PHE A 341 3.01 23.49 -6.54
C PHE A 341 4.14 23.57 -7.57
N ASP A 342 4.96 22.53 -7.63
CA ASP A 342 6.06 22.39 -8.57
C ASP A 342 6.00 21.00 -9.25
N PRO A 343 5.72 20.93 -10.57
CA PRO A 343 5.70 19.68 -11.34
C PRO A 343 6.99 18.85 -11.29
N TYR A 344 8.10 19.47 -10.90
CA TYR A 344 9.42 18.83 -10.81
C TYR A 344 9.69 18.19 -9.44
N THR A 345 8.97 18.55 -8.39
CA THR A 345 9.16 17.99 -7.03
C THR A 345 7.89 17.37 -6.46
N ASP A 346 6.73 17.64 -7.05
CA ASP A 346 5.44 17.24 -6.52
C ASP A 346 4.78 16.14 -7.36
N VAL A 347 4.26 15.15 -6.65
CA VAL A 347 3.60 14.00 -7.27
C VAL A 347 2.39 13.58 -6.46
N PHE A 348 1.28 13.31 -7.15
CA PHE A 348 0.02 12.84 -6.59
C PHE A 348 -0.16 11.34 -6.83
N PHE A 349 -0.69 10.65 -5.83
CA PHE A 349 -1.01 9.22 -5.87
C PHE A 349 -2.44 8.98 -5.36
N LEU A 350 -3.24 8.27 -6.16
CA LEU A 350 -4.61 7.88 -5.85
C LEU A 350 -4.71 6.36 -5.93
N PHE A 351 -4.77 5.71 -4.77
CA PHE A 351 -4.87 4.26 -4.70
C PHE A 351 -6.33 3.80 -4.72
N SER A 352 -6.77 3.24 -5.85
CA SER A 352 -8.15 2.76 -6.07
C SER A 352 -9.22 3.76 -5.58
N PRO A 353 -9.28 4.97 -6.16
CA PRO A 353 -10.09 6.07 -5.65
C PRO A 353 -11.61 5.86 -5.82
N GLY A 354 -12.05 5.07 -6.81
CA GLY A 354 -13.47 4.83 -7.07
C GLY A 354 -14.18 6.03 -7.69
N ILE A 355 -13.53 6.69 -8.65
CA ILE A 355 -14.02 7.84 -9.43
C ILE A 355 -15.26 7.47 -10.22
N SER A 356 -15.31 6.26 -10.79
CA SER A 356 -16.46 5.75 -11.55
C SER A 356 -17.71 5.56 -10.69
N GLN A 357 -17.54 5.36 -9.38
CA GLN A 357 -18.62 5.03 -8.45
C GLN A 357 -19.17 6.26 -7.73
N THR A 358 -18.44 7.38 -7.71
CA THR A 358 -18.77 8.54 -6.88
C THR A 358 -18.50 9.86 -7.59
N ASN A 359 -19.45 10.79 -7.52
CA ASN A 359 -19.30 12.12 -8.14
C ASN A 359 -18.43 13.09 -7.33
N THR A 360 -17.96 12.70 -6.14
CA THR A 360 -17.17 13.54 -5.23
C THR A 360 -15.78 13.91 -5.74
N TRP A 361 -15.29 13.22 -6.77
CA TRP A 361 -13.94 13.41 -7.31
C TRP A 361 -13.85 14.51 -8.36
N HIS A 362 -14.96 15.03 -8.89
CA HIS A 362 -14.96 15.99 -9.99
C HIS A 362 -14.14 17.27 -9.65
N ASP A 363 -14.48 17.97 -8.57
CA ASP A 363 -13.76 19.18 -8.14
C ASP A 363 -12.28 18.91 -7.80
N THR A 364 -12.01 17.71 -7.28
CA THR A 364 -10.66 17.26 -6.94
C THR A 364 -9.79 17.09 -8.19
N ILE A 365 -10.34 16.47 -9.24
CA ILE A 365 -9.64 16.27 -10.51
C ILE A 365 -9.34 17.60 -11.18
N ILE A 366 -10.29 18.54 -11.20
CA ILE A 366 -10.08 19.89 -11.77
C ILE A 366 -8.94 20.62 -11.05
N LYS A 367 -8.92 20.60 -9.71
CA LYS A 367 -7.83 21.25 -8.94
C LYS A 367 -6.48 20.52 -9.10
N LEU A 368 -6.49 19.20 -9.23
CA LEU A 368 -5.29 18.41 -9.49
C LEU A 368 -4.65 18.80 -10.83
N LEU A 369 -5.46 18.86 -11.87
CA LEU A 369 -5.11 19.30 -13.20
C LEU A 369 -4.41 20.66 -13.26
N GLN A 370 -4.93 21.63 -12.51
CA GLN A 370 -4.37 22.97 -12.42
C GLN A 370 -2.93 23.01 -11.91
N THR A 371 -2.51 21.98 -11.16
CA THR A 371 -1.13 21.90 -10.64
C THR A 371 -0.09 21.54 -11.71
N LYS A 372 -0.52 20.98 -12.86
CA LYS A 372 0.36 20.41 -13.89
C LYS A 372 1.35 19.35 -13.38
N CYS A 373 1.10 18.83 -12.18
CA CYS A 373 1.96 17.84 -11.54
C CYS A 373 1.57 16.42 -11.97
N ALA A 374 2.49 15.50 -11.71
CA ALA A 374 2.31 14.09 -11.96
C ALA A 374 1.18 13.47 -11.10
N ILE A 375 0.11 12.94 -11.69
CA ILE A 375 -1.02 12.26 -11.01
C ILE A 375 -1.13 10.74 -11.29
N PHE A 376 -0.93 9.94 -10.28
CA PHE A 376 -0.83 8.49 -10.42
C PHE A 376 -2.04 7.78 -9.84
N ILE A 377 -2.94 7.34 -10.72
CA ILE A 377 -4.12 6.56 -10.36
C ILE A 377 -3.81 5.06 -10.44
N THR A 378 -4.39 4.30 -9.52
CA THR A 378 -4.31 2.84 -9.47
C THR A 378 -5.70 2.21 -9.42
N GLY A 379 -5.87 1.02 -10.02
CA GLY A 379 -7.11 0.23 -9.97
C GLY A 379 -6.94 -1.05 -9.16
N PHE A 380 -8.03 -1.56 -8.60
CA PHE A 380 -8.03 -2.84 -7.88
C PHE A 380 -7.96 -4.03 -8.85
N ASP A 381 -8.66 -3.93 -9.98
CA ASP A 381 -8.75 -4.94 -11.02
C ASP A 381 -8.87 -4.26 -12.40
N GLN A 382 -8.81 -5.00 -13.51
CA GLN A 382 -8.83 -4.39 -14.84
C GLN A 382 -10.19 -3.77 -15.20
N GLU A 383 -11.32 -4.36 -14.75
CA GLU A 383 -12.66 -3.83 -15.02
C GLU A 383 -12.85 -2.56 -14.21
N ASP A 384 -12.37 -2.56 -12.96
CA ASP A 384 -12.37 -1.37 -12.11
C ASP A 384 -11.56 -0.27 -12.76
N LEU A 385 -10.32 -0.55 -13.17
CA LEU A 385 -9.49 0.42 -13.89
C LEU A 385 -10.17 0.92 -15.18
N HIS A 386 -10.68 0.03 -16.02
CA HIS A 386 -11.32 0.43 -17.27
C HIS A 386 -12.53 1.32 -16.98
N SER A 387 -13.31 1.01 -15.96
CA SER A 387 -14.43 1.86 -15.53
C SER A 387 -13.96 3.22 -15.03
N GLU A 388 -12.84 3.29 -14.31
CA GLU A 388 -12.24 4.54 -13.85
C GLU A 388 -11.73 5.39 -15.03
N VAL A 389 -11.03 4.77 -15.98
CA VAL A 389 -10.50 5.42 -17.19
C VAL A 389 -11.64 5.96 -18.04
N SER A 390 -12.65 5.14 -18.34
CA SER A 390 -13.82 5.59 -19.13
C SER A 390 -14.57 6.73 -18.44
N ALA A 391 -14.70 6.71 -17.11
CA ALA A 391 -15.35 7.80 -16.37
C ALA A 391 -14.55 9.12 -16.42
N ILE A 392 -13.23 9.05 -16.52
CA ILE A 392 -12.35 10.22 -16.68
C ILE A 392 -12.41 10.74 -18.12
N GLU A 393 -12.35 9.85 -19.10
CA GLU A 393 -12.41 10.19 -20.54
C GLU A 393 -13.76 10.81 -20.91
N GLU A 394 -14.88 10.23 -20.46
CA GLU A 394 -16.22 10.74 -20.75
C GLU A 394 -16.39 12.20 -20.28
N LYS A 395 -15.82 12.56 -19.13
CA LYS A 395 -15.83 13.93 -18.60
C LYS A 395 -14.89 14.86 -19.35
N GLY A 396 -13.73 14.36 -19.77
CA GLY A 396 -12.81 15.09 -20.64
C GLY A 396 -13.42 15.41 -22.01
N GLU A 397 -14.09 14.45 -22.64
CA GLU A 397 -14.78 14.61 -23.93
C GLU A 397 -15.94 15.61 -23.86
N LYS A 398 -16.61 15.71 -22.71
CA LYS A 398 -17.63 16.74 -22.43
C LYS A 398 -17.05 18.15 -22.28
N GLY A 399 -15.73 18.30 -22.32
CA GLY A 399 -15.03 19.58 -22.18
C GLY A 399 -14.97 20.08 -20.74
N GLU A 400 -15.18 19.21 -19.74
CA GLU A 400 -15.04 19.60 -18.32
C GLU A 400 -13.57 19.89 -17.97
N TYR A 401 -12.63 19.21 -18.64
CA TYR A 401 -11.19 19.41 -18.51
C TYR A 401 -10.41 18.79 -19.67
N GLU A 402 -9.18 19.26 -19.88
CA GLU A 402 -8.23 18.70 -20.86
C GLU A 402 -7.18 17.85 -20.15
N LEU A 403 -6.78 16.73 -20.75
CA LEU A 403 -5.83 15.80 -20.14
C LEU A 403 -4.97 15.12 -21.17
N ASP A 404 -3.72 14.89 -20.81
CA ASP A 404 -2.83 13.98 -21.51
C ASP A 404 -2.68 12.69 -20.71
N TRP A 405 -2.33 11.60 -21.37
CA TRP A 405 -2.00 10.35 -20.70
C TRP A 405 -0.49 10.21 -20.65
N LEU A 406 0.10 10.15 -19.46
CA LEU A 406 1.53 9.87 -19.34
C LEU A 406 1.87 8.40 -19.46
N LEU A 407 0.92 7.53 -19.15
CA LEU A 407 1.05 6.12 -19.46
C LEU A 407 -0.26 5.54 -19.96
N ARG A 408 -0.15 4.57 -20.87
CA ARG A 408 -1.30 3.91 -21.49
C ARG A 408 -2.03 3.02 -20.48
N PRO A 409 -3.37 3.12 -20.37
CA PRO A 409 -4.18 2.28 -19.50
C PRO A 409 -4.38 0.90 -20.13
N GLU A 410 -3.48 -0.05 -19.89
CA GLU A 410 -3.61 -1.45 -20.33
C GLU A 410 -3.04 -2.42 -19.29
N GLU A 411 -3.53 -3.65 -19.24
CA GLU A 411 -2.94 -4.68 -18.39
C GLU A 411 -1.63 -5.24 -19.01
N LYS A 412 -0.61 -5.49 -18.17
CA LYS A 412 0.44 -6.44 -18.53
C LYS A 412 -0.04 -7.87 -18.31
N LYS A 413 -0.14 -8.68 -19.37
CA LYS A 413 -0.55 -10.10 -19.30
C LYS A 413 0.33 -11.03 -18.42
N ASN A 414 1.52 -10.61 -17.96
CA ASN A 414 2.51 -11.51 -17.33
C ASN A 414 3.25 -10.94 -16.10
N GLN A 415 2.58 -10.23 -15.19
CA GLN A 415 3.16 -9.92 -13.87
C GLN A 415 2.16 -10.27 -12.74
N PRO A 416 2.31 -11.43 -12.08
CA PRO A 416 1.32 -11.93 -11.13
C PRO A 416 1.26 -11.17 -9.80
N TYR A 417 2.18 -10.24 -9.53
CA TYR A 417 2.32 -9.70 -8.18
C TYR A 417 2.46 -8.16 -8.10
N LEU A 418 2.60 -7.43 -9.20
CA LEU A 418 2.62 -5.94 -9.22
C LEU A 418 1.33 -5.34 -9.78
N ALA A 419 0.21 -6.05 -9.61
CA ALA A 419 -1.13 -5.57 -9.91
C ALA A 419 -1.73 -4.87 -8.68
N THR A 420 -1.34 -3.62 -8.44
CA THR A 420 -2.27 -2.63 -7.82
C THR A 420 -1.92 -1.21 -8.25
N ALA A 421 -1.51 -1.09 -9.52
CA ALA A 421 -1.43 0.15 -10.28
C ALA A 421 -1.33 -0.20 -11.75
N CYS A 422 -2.47 -0.34 -12.41
CA CYS A 422 -2.53 0.29 -13.72
C CYS A 422 -2.42 1.80 -13.52
N VAL A 423 -1.19 2.28 -13.35
CA VAL A 423 -0.62 3.26 -14.25
C VAL A 423 -1.63 4.33 -14.74
N HIS A 424 -1.79 5.37 -13.93
CA HIS A 424 -1.25 6.73 -14.14
C HIS A 424 -1.95 7.62 -15.16
N THR A 425 -3.10 8.16 -14.75
CA THR A 425 -3.69 9.36 -15.35
C THR A 425 -2.98 10.62 -14.84
N ILE A 426 -1.87 11.01 -15.45
CA ILE A 426 -1.32 12.33 -15.15
C ILE A 426 -1.84 13.31 -16.18
N LEU A 427 -2.52 14.33 -15.71
CA LEU A 427 -2.96 15.42 -16.52
C LEU A 427 -1.93 16.56 -16.47
N SER A 428 -1.44 17.00 -17.63
CA SER A 428 -0.70 18.26 -17.76
C SER A 428 -1.14 18.96 -19.03
N GLN A 429 -1.46 20.25 -18.95
CA GLN A 429 -1.45 21.16 -20.10
C GLN A 429 -0.07 21.77 -20.28
#